data_AF-A0A497JG46-F1
#
_entry.id   AF-A0A497JG46-F1
#
_cell.length_a   1.000
_cell.length_b   1.000
_cell.length_c   1.000
_cell.angle_alpha   90.00
_cell.angle_beta   90.00
_cell.angle_gamma   90.00
#
_symmetry.space_group_name_H-M   'P 1'
#
loop_
_entity.id
_entity.type
_entity.pdbx_description
1 polymer ?
#
loop_
_entity_poly.entity_id
_entity_poly.type
_entity_poly.pdbx_seq_one_letter_code
_entity_poly.pdbx_strand_id
1 'polypeptide(L)'
;MPPIPDLNFILVGKGEKGPDCGQIIASFICDNPDCGKVHYSINHCDRKECPLCYTRWLAGETNSIVERILSEEAKKKHQGKRLVHIIVSVNEEDYPVTHKELNAVIRDVYKYVKSKGVLGGVMIIHPFRASDYAKKKAREAGNKTWEWIREQENPKIYYRYSPHFHLICFVDWLEPPEAGEKFVYKTKTDGSGHVINLLNKGEKEVKSLIAYLLSHTGALEDDDGRLHSERWFGTCSYNQLKVEKEEEEGYEGEELHCKVCGERLVSKWTWFRRWYEAVQYGDIDKPQYWNEIKWALFGEGPGPPPSEEDKKKYLI
;
A
#
# COMPACT_ATOMS: atom_id res chain seq x y z
N MET A 1 -2.00 -34.04 -12.41
CA MET A 1 -2.39 -32.69 -11.97
C MET A 1 -1.13 -32.02 -11.44
N PRO A 2 -0.79 -30.80 -11.88
CA PRO A 2 0.28 -30.06 -11.22
C PRO A 2 -0.08 -29.87 -9.73
N PRO A 3 0.90 -29.88 -8.82
CA PRO A 3 0.65 -29.69 -7.40
C PRO A 3 -0.10 -28.37 -7.17
N ILE A 4 -1.03 -28.37 -6.23
CA ILE A 4 -1.70 -27.15 -5.77
C ILE A 4 -0.59 -26.25 -5.20
N PRO A 5 -0.43 -25.00 -5.68
CA PRO A 5 0.60 -24.13 -5.16
C PRO A 5 0.41 -23.87 -3.66
N ASP A 6 1.48 -23.97 -2.86
CA ASP A 6 1.50 -23.44 -1.49
C ASP A 6 1.39 -21.90 -1.46
N LEU A 7 1.49 -21.27 -2.63
CA LEU A 7 1.22 -19.86 -2.85
C LEU A 7 -0.28 -19.64 -3.14
N ASN A 8 -1.09 -19.62 -2.09
CA ASN A 8 -2.51 -19.23 -2.17
C ASN A 8 -2.64 -17.72 -2.30
N PHE A 9 -2.33 -17.21 -3.50
CA PHE A 9 -2.53 -15.80 -3.79
C PHE A 9 -4.02 -15.49 -3.92
N ILE A 10 -4.40 -14.38 -3.31
CA ILE A 10 -5.68 -13.68 -3.48
C ILE A 10 -5.43 -12.29 -4.04
N LEU A 11 -6.38 -11.77 -4.80
CA LEU A 11 -6.33 -10.39 -5.28
C LEU A 11 -6.37 -9.43 -4.08
N VAL A 12 -5.55 -8.38 -4.09
CA VAL A 12 -5.62 -7.34 -3.04
C VAL A 12 -7.05 -6.78 -2.89
N GLY A 13 -7.46 -6.57 -1.64
CA GLY A 13 -8.81 -6.19 -1.25
C GLY A 13 -9.87 -7.30 -1.38
N LYS A 14 -9.47 -8.55 -1.59
CA LYS A 14 -10.38 -9.72 -1.68
C LYS A 14 -10.13 -10.79 -0.61
N GLY A 15 -9.38 -10.46 0.44
CA GLY A 15 -9.22 -11.32 1.61
C GLY A 15 -10.13 -10.92 2.75
N GLU A 16 -9.72 -11.25 3.96
CA GLU A 16 -10.47 -10.98 5.19
C GLU A 16 -10.08 -9.65 5.83
N LYS A 17 -10.97 -9.15 6.69
CA LYS A 17 -10.66 -8.00 7.55
C LYS A 17 -9.76 -8.46 8.70
N GLY A 18 -8.83 -7.61 9.12
CA GLY A 18 -8.16 -7.82 10.40
C GLY A 18 -9.16 -7.81 11.57
N PRO A 19 -8.84 -8.43 12.73
CA PRO A 19 -9.79 -8.70 13.81
C PRO A 19 -10.66 -7.52 14.24
N ASP A 20 -10.09 -6.30 14.29
CA ASP A 20 -10.79 -5.10 14.74
C ASP A 20 -11.00 -4.05 13.64
N CYS A 21 -10.75 -4.43 12.39
CA CYS A 21 -10.83 -3.52 11.26
C CYS A 21 -12.30 -3.17 10.94
N GLY A 22 -12.61 -1.87 10.87
CA GLY A 22 -13.96 -1.36 10.67
C GLY A 22 -14.74 -1.10 11.95
N GLN A 23 -14.19 -1.45 13.13
CA GLN A 23 -14.80 -1.09 14.41
C GLN A 23 -14.60 0.39 14.71
N ILE A 24 -15.56 1.00 15.41
CA ILE A 24 -15.45 2.38 15.90
C ILE A 24 -14.65 2.35 17.21
N ILE A 25 -13.49 3.02 17.23
CA ILE A 25 -12.57 3.06 18.36
C ILE A 25 -12.39 4.47 18.88
N ALA A 26 -12.14 4.61 20.19
CA ALA A 26 -11.77 5.89 20.77
C ALA A 26 -10.34 6.24 20.34
N SER A 27 -10.19 7.37 19.65
CA SER A 27 -8.93 7.78 19.01
C SER A 27 -8.45 9.14 19.49
N PHE A 28 -9.38 10.07 19.73
CA PHE A 28 -9.07 11.45 20.05
C PHE A 28 -9.83 11.93 21.29
N ILE A 29 -9.27 12.92 21.98
CA ILE A 29 -9.87 13.58 23.14
C ILE A 29 -9.69 15.09 22.96
N CYS A 30 -10.74 15.86 23.30
CA CYS A 30 -10.69 17.31 23.34
C CYS A 30 -9.55 17.78 24.28
N ASP A 31 -8.64 18.59 23.76
CA ASP A 31 -7.48 19.09 24.50
C ASP A 31 -7.84 20.20 25.50
N ASN A 32 -9.09 20.69 25.47
CA ASN A 32 -9.61 21.58 26.50
C ASN A 32 -9.82 20.81 27.83
N PRO A 33 -9.12 21.18 28.93
CA PRO A 33 -9.16 20.48 30.21
C PRO A 33 -10.55 20.48 30.87
N ASP A 34 -11.41 21.46 30.57
CA ASP A 34 -12.77 21.50 31.11
C ASP A 34 -13.72 20.57 30.34
N CYS A 35 -13.44 20.33 29.05
CA CYS A 35 -14.29 19.53 28.18
C CYS A 35 -13.90 18.04 28.25
N GLY A 36 -12.77 17.67 27.64
CA GLY A 36 -12.33 16.27 27.57
C GLY A 36 -13.24 15.33 26.76
N LYS A 37 -14.10 15.84 25.87
CA LYS A 37 -14.99 14.99 25.06
C LYS A 37 -14.19 14.02 24.18
N VAL A 38 -14.51 12.73 24.26
CA VAL A 38 -13.91 11.68 23.43
C VAL A 38 -14.52 11.69 22.03
N HIS A 39 -13.65 11.51 21.04
CA HIS A 39 -14.01 11.36 19.63
C HIS A 39 -13.43 10.07 19.07
N TYR A 40 -14.13 9.55 18.08
CA TYR A 40 -13.93 8.20 17.58
C TYR A 40 -13.44 8.22 16.15
N SER A 41 -12.76 7.17 15.73
CA SER A 41 -12.46 6.92 14.32
C SER A 41 -12.76 5.46 13.98
N ILE A 42 -12.79 5.16 12.69
CA ILE A 42 -12.83 3.78 12.23
C ILE A 42 -11.41 3.20 12.36
N ASN A 43 -11.29 2.02 12.94
CA ASN A 43 -10.02 1.31 13.01
C ASN A 43 -9.67 0.71 11.64
N HIS A 44 -8.46 0.95 11.16
CA HIS A 44 -7.96 0.44 9.88
C HIS A 44 -6.76 -0.47 10.13
N CYS A 45 -6.80 -1.70 9.62
CA CYS A 45 -5.70 -2.67 9.77
C CYS A 45 -4.60 -2.54 8.72
N ASP A 46 -4.81 -1.73 7.69
CA ASP A 46 -3.86 -1.46 6.58
C ASP A 46 -3.41 -2.68 5.78
N ARG A 47 -4.19 -3.74 5.96
CA ARG A 47 -4.24 -4.98 5.22
C ARG A 47 -4.27 -4.76 3.71
N LYS A 48 -3.30 -5.23 2.91
CA LYS A 48 -3.44 -5.21 1.45
C LYS A 48 -4.54 -6.15 0.96
N GLU A 49 -4.76 -7.25 1.66
CA GLU A 49 -5.85 -8.20 1.44
C GLU A 49 -7.20 -7.66 1.96
N CYS A 50 -7.17 -6.76 2.95
CA CYS A 50 -8.37 -6.30 3.62
C CYS A 50 -9.27 -5.48 2.69
N PRO A 51 -10.54 -5.87 2.48
CA PRO A 51 -11.45 -5.16 1.57
C PRO A 51 -11.76 -3.73 2.01
N LEU A 52 -11.60 -3.42 3.30
CA LEU A 52 -11.81 -2.06 3.83
C LEU A 52 -10.56 -1.17 3.70
N CYS A 53 -9.36 -1.76 3.79
CA CYS A 53 -8.12 -0.99 3.89
C CYS A 53 -7.25 -1.02 2.63
N TYR A 54 -7.53 -1.88 1.65
CA TYR A 54 -6.65 -2.05 0.50
C TYR A 54 -6.44 -0.75 -0.29
N THR A 55 -7.42 0.15 -0.38
CA THR A 55 -7.26 1.44 -1.06
C THR A 55 -6.32 2.38 -0.31
N ARG A 56 -6.34 2.33 1.03
CA ARG A 56 -5.42 3.08 1.89
C ARG A 56 -4.00 2.52 1.79
N TRP A 57 -3.86 1.20 1.88
CA TRP A 57 -2.60 0.50 1.60
C TRP A 57 -2.06 0.87 0.22
N LEU A 58 -2.91 0.81 -0.81
CA LEU A 58 -2.56 1.13 -2.19
C LEU A 58 -2.02 2.56 -2.32
N ALA A 59 -2.69 3.53 -1.68
CA ALA A 59 -2.26 4.92 -1.69
C ALA A 59 -0.91 5.11 -0.98
N GLY A 60 -0.76 4.51 0.22
CA GLY A 60 0.48 4.57 0.99
C GLY A 60 1.68 3.96 0.26
N GLU A 61 1.53 2.74 -0.26
CA GLU A 61 2.60 2.08 -1.03
C GLU A 61 2.91 2.81 -2.33
N THR A 62 1.90 3.36 -3.01
CA THR A 62 2.13 4.16 -4.21
C THR A 62 2.96 5.40 -3.86
N ASN A 63 2.62 6.13 -2.80
CA ASN A 63 3.37 7.31 -2.36
C ASN A 63 4.80 6.94 -2.00
N SER A 64 4.99 5.92 -1.16
CA SER A 64 6.31 5.41 -0.76
C SER A 64 7.20 5.07 -1.96
N ILE A 65 6.65 4.41 -2.98
CA ILE A 65 7.39 4.11 -4.21
C ILE A 65 7.72 5.37 -5.01
N VAL A 66 6.73 6.26 -5.20
CA VAL A 66 6.89 7.50 -5.98
C VAL A 66 7.91 8.43 -5.34
N GLU A 67 7.78 8.72 -4.04
CA GLU A 67 8.69 9.54 -3.26
C GLU A 67 10.12 9.02 -3.38
N ARG A 68 10.30 7.70 -3.25
CA ARG A 68 11.63 7.11 -3.35
C ARG A 68 12.20 7.14 -4.77
N ILE A 69 11.45 6.73 -5.78
CA ILE A 69 11.96 6.60 -7.16
C ILE A 69 12.14 7.95 -7.85
N LEU A 70 11.36 8.96 -7.45
CA LEU A 70 11.43 10.32 -7.98
C LEU A 70 12.11 11.31 -7.02
N SER A 71 12.66 10.85 -5.89
CA SER A 71 13.48 11.65 -4.99
C SER A 71 14.63 12.34 -5.72
N GLU A 72 15.09 13.46 -5.19
CA GLU A 72 16.26 14.18 -5.74
C GLU A 72 17.53 13.33 -5.65
N GLU A 73 17.69 12.51 -4.60
CA GLU A 73 18.78 11.55 -4.47
C GLU A 73 18.73 10.49 -5.56
N ALA A 74 17.54 9.96 -5.88
CA ALA A 74 17.37 9.02 -6.98
C ALA A 74 17.70 9.68 -8.32
N LYS A 75 17.20 10.89 -8.58
CA LYS A 75 17.46 11.63 -9.83
C LYS A 75 18.94 11.95 -10.00
N LYS A 76 19.60 12.45 -8.96
CA LYS A 76 21.04 12.77 -8.95
C LYS A 76 21.89 11.52 -9.18
N LYS A 77 21.57 10.43 -8.48
CA LYS A 77 22.29 9.15 -8.62
C LYS A 77 22.19 8.56 -10.03
N HIS A 78 21.09 8.82 -10.73
CA HIS A 78 20.82 8.29 -12.05
C HIS A 78 20.79 9.38 -13.13
N GLN A 79 21.60 10.43 -12.95
CA GLN A 79 21.72 11.51 -13.92
C GLN A 79 22.09 10.96 -15.31
N GLY A 80 21.38 11.41 -16.34
CA GLY A 80 21.57 10.94 -17.72
C GLY A 80 21.00 9.55 -18.03
N LYS A 81 20.32 8.91 -17.06
CA LYS A 81 19.65 7.62 -17.25
C LYS A 81 18.15 7.80 -17.46
N ARG A 82 17.50 6.74 -17.97
CA ARG A 82 16.04 6.74 -18.19
C ARG A 82 15.35 5.92 -17.11
N LEU A 83 14.19 6.37 -16.66
CA LEU A 83 13.29 5.56 -15.83
C LEU A 83 12.27 4.88 -16.75
N VAL A 84 12.24 3.55 -16.78
CA VAL A 84 11.40 2.80 -17.71
C VAL A 84 10.52 1.79 -17.00
N HIS A 85 9.44 1.40 -17.66
CA HIS A 85 8.60 0.27 -17.26
C HIS A 85 8.93 -0.96 -18.10
N ILE A 86 9.47 -1.98 -17.45
CA ILE A 86 9.79 -3.30 -18.03
C ILE A 86 8.84 -4.35 -17.46
N ILE A 87 8.38 -5.28 -18.29
CA ILE A 87 7.58 -6.44 -17.88
C ILE A 87 8.38 -7.70 -18.22
N VAL A 88 8.74 -8.48 -17.20
CA VAL A 88 9.40 -9.78 -17.36
C VAL A 88 8.39 -10.87 -17.11
N SER A 89 8.21 -11.77 -18.08
CA SER A 89 7.32 -12.93 -17.92
C SER A 89 8.14 -14.16 -17.53
N VAL A 90 7.56 -15.02 -16.71
CA VAL A 90 8.12 -16.33 -16.36
C VAL A 90 7.55 -17.35 -17.33
N ASN A 91 8.36 -18.33 -17.76
CA ASN A 91 7.85 -19.46 -18.53
C ASN A 91 6.98 -20.35 -17.65
N GLU A 92 5.96 -20.99 -18.21
CA GLU A 92 5.01 -21.78 -17.42
C GLU A 92 5.67 -22.93 -16.63
N GLU A 93 6.74 -23.50 -17.19
CA GLU A 93 7.55 -24.55 -16.56
C GLU A 93 8.32 -24.07 -15.33
N ASP A 94 8.56 -22.76 -15.22
CA ASP A 94 9.33 -22.10 -14.15
C ASP A 94 8.41 -21.37 -13.13
N TYR A 95 7.09 -21.56 -13.21
CA TYR A 95 6.16 -20.92 -12.29
C TYR A 95 6.43 -21.35 -10.84
N PRO A 96 6.76 -20.39 -9.94
CA PRO A 96 7.02 -20.74 -8.55
C PRO A 96 5.74 -21.22 -7.86
N VAL A 97 5.81 -22.31 -7.13
CA VAL A 97 4.70 -22.84 -6.34
C VAL A 97 4.93 -22.67 -4.83
N THR A 98 6.15 -22.37 -4.42
CA THR A 98 6.53 -22.05 -3.02
C THR A 98 7.15 -20.66 -2.87
N HIS A 99 7.14 -20.13 -1.65
CA HIS A 99 7.86 -18.89 -1.30
C HIS A 99 9.36 -18.93 -1.66
N LYS A 100 9.99 -20.09 -1.46
CA LYS A 100 11.42 -20.28 -1.74
C LYS A 100 11.70 -20.16 -3.24
N GLU A 101 10.85 -20.77 -4.06
CA GLU A 101 10.94 -20.68 -5.52
C GLU A 101 10.63 -19.27 -6.01
N LEU A 102 9.61 -18.59 -5.46
CA LEU A 102 9.33 -17.20 -5.82
C LEU A 102 10.54 -16.30 -5.57
N ASN A 103 11.19 -16.45 -4.41
CA ASN A 103 12.42 -15.73 -4.11
C ASN A 103 13.60 -16.14 -5.01
N ALA A 104 13.67 -17.40 -5.47
CA ALA A 104 14.67 -17.82 -6.44
C ALA A 104 14.43 -17.17 -7.81
N VAL A 105 13.20 -17.19 -8.32
CA VAL A 105 12.81 -16.56 -9.58
C VAL A 105 13.06 -15.06 -9.54
N ILE A 106 12.70 -14.36 -8.45
CA ILE A 106 12.99 -12.93 -8.29
C ILE A 106 14.48 -12.62 -8.41
N ARG A 107 15.34 -13.45 -7.77
CA ARG A 107 16.80 -13.28 -7.86
C ARG A 107 17.31 -13.52 -9.27
N ASP A 108 16.78 -14.51 -9.97
CA ASP A 108 17.15 -14.81 -11.35
C ASP A 108 16.71 -13.70 -12.31
N VAL A 109 15.47 -13.19 -12.16
CA VAL A 109 14.97 -12.03 -12.91
C VAL A 109 15.85 -10.82 -12.67
N TYR A 110 16.24 -10.54 -11.41
CA TYR A 110 17.16 -9.43 -11.11
C TYR A 110 18.50 -9.58 -11.82
N LYS A 111 19.13 -10.77 -11.78
CA LYS A 111 20.40 -11.02 -12.48
C LYS A 111 20.25 -10.81 -13.98
N TYR A 112 19.16 -11.32 -14.57
CA TYR A 112 18.86 -11.18 -15.99
C TYR A 112 18.68 -9.72 -16.41
N VAL A 113 17.81 -8.96 -15.75
CA VAL A 113 17.60 -7.56 -16.15
C VAL A 113 18.85 -6.72 -15.92
N LYS A 114 19.65 -7.04 -14.90
CA LYS A 114 20.95 -6.39 -14.68
C LYS A 114 21.92 -6.64 -15.83
N SER A 115 22.00 -7.88 -16.34
CA SER A 115 22.84 -8.16 -17.51
C SER A 115 22.37 -7.45 -18.77
N LYS A 116 21.09 -7.06 -18.84
CA LYS A 116 20.53 -6.25 -19.94
C LYS A 116 20.71 -4.74 -19.77
N GLY A 117 21.36 -4.26 -18.71
CA GLY A 117 21.63 -2.83 -18.48
C GLY A 117 20.67 -2.12 -17.52
N VAL A 118 19.87 -2.88 -16.75
CA VAL A 118 19.11 -2.31 -15.62
C VAL A 118 20.04 -2.05 -14.43
N LEU A 119 19.98 -0.83 -13.90
CA LEU A 119 20.82 -0.38 -12.78
C LEU A 119 20.19 -0.68 -11.42
N GLY A 120 18.89 -0.40 -11.29
CA GLY A 120 18.14 -0.54 -10.06
C GLY A 120 16.74 0.07 -10.17
N GLY A 121 15.86 -0.29 -9.24
CA GLY A 121 14.49 0.18 -9.24
C GLY A 121 13.63 -0.56 -8.23
N VAL A 122 12.33 -0.58 -8.50
CA VAL A 122 11.34 -1.38 -7.79
C VAL A 122 10.77 -2.45 -8.72
N MET A 123 10.66 -3.67 -8.20
CA MET A 123 10.02 -4.80 -8.86
C MET A 123 8.68 -5.07 -8.17
N ILE A 124 7.57 -4.92 -8.88
CA ILE A 124 6.22 -5.23 -8.41
C ILE A 124 5.85 -6.62 -8.93
N ILE A 125 5.44 -7.49 -8.02
CA ILE A 125 5.17 -8.91 -8.28
C ILE A 125 3.69 -9.09 -8.61
N HIS A 126 3.41 -9.64 -9.79
CA HIS A 126 2.05 -9.95 -10.23
C HIS A 126 1.87 -11.45 -10.39
N PRO A 127 1.12 -12.12 -9.50
CA PRO A 127 0.89 -13.56 -9.61
C PRO A 127 -0.15 -13.91 -10.68
N PHE A 128 -0.97 -12.95 -11.12
CA PHE A 128 -2.14 -13.22 -11.94
C PHE A 128 -2.12 -12.51 -13.28
N ARG A 129 -2.70 -13.16 -14.30
CA ARG A 129 -3.07 -12.51 -15.57
C ARG A 129 -4.57 -12.57 -15.76
N ALA A 130 -5.17 -11.42 -16.07
CA ALA A 130 -6.59 -11.33 -16.43
C ALA A 130 -6.90 -12.11 -17.71
N SER A 131 -8.07 -12.75 -17.73
CA SER A 131 -8.59 -13.46 -18.91
C SER A 131 -8.97 -12.47 -20.02
N ASP A 132 -8.96 -12.94 -21.27
CA ASP A 132 -9.35 -12.08 -22.40
C ASP A 132 -10.84 -11.73 -22.37
N TYR A 133 -11.67 -12.62 -21.82
CA TYR A 133 -13.07 -12.33 -21.52
C TYR A 133 -13.21 -11.12 -20.57
N ALA A 134 -12.46 -11.11 -19.46
CA ALA A 134 -12.51 -10.01 -18.51
C ALA A 134 -12.01 -8.70 -19.10
N LYS A 135 -10.93 -8.73 -19.90
CA LYS A 135 -10.44 -7.54 -20.62
C LYS A 135 -11.49 -6.98 -21.57
N LYS A 136 -12.17 -7.85 -22.33
CA LYS A 136 -13.24 -7.45 -23.25
C LYS A 136 -14.40 -6.81 -22.49
N LYS A 137 -14.88 -7.45 -21.42
CA LYS A 137 -16.01 -6.95 -20.62
C LYS A 137 -15.70 -5.62 -19.93
N ALA A 138 -14.49 -5.48 -19.36
CA ALA A 138 -14.06 -4.23 -18.78
C ALA A 138 -14.04 -3.09 -19.81
N ARG A 139 -13.54 -3.36 -21.03
CA ARG A 139 -13.55 -2.37 -22.13
C ARG A 139 -14.97 -1.99 -22.55
N GLU A 140 -15.89 -2.96 -22.65
CA GLU A 140 -17.32 -2.71 -22.94
C GLU A 140 -17.97 -1.84 -21.85
N ALA A 141 -17.58 -2.01 -20.60
CA ALA A 141 -18.07 -1.24 -19.46
C ALA A 141 -17.39 0.14 -19.28
N GLY A 142 -16.32 0.43 -20.01
CA GLY A 142 -15.50 1.63 -19.79
C GLY A 142 -14.62 1.60 -18.54
N ASN A 143 -14.45 0.44 -17.91
CA ASN A 143 -13.69 0.24 -16.68
C ASN A 143 -12.27 -0.25 -16.96
N LYS A 144 -11.36 -0.03 -15.99
CA LYS A 144 -10.07 -0.73 -15.99
C LYS A 144 -10.30 -2.23 -15.74
N THR A 145 -9.51 -3.09 -16.38
CA THR A 145 -9.71 -4.56 -16.29
C THR A 145 -9.78 -5.08 -14.86
N TRP A 146 -8.84 -4.68 -14.02
CA TRP A 146 -8.79 -5.17 -12.64
C TRP A 146 -9.82 -4.52 -11.71
N GLU A 147 -10.30 -3.33 -12.05
CA GLU A 147 -11.44 -2.70 -11.37
C GLU A 147 -12.69 -3.52 -11.64
N TRP A 148 -13.00 -3.77 -12.91
CA TRP A 148 -14.12 -4.61 -13.33
C TRP A 148 -14.07 -6.01 -12.71
N ILE A 149 -12.91 -6.69 -12.73
CA ILE A 149 -12.75 -8.02 -12.12
C ILE A 149 -13.13 -8.02 -10.63
N ARG A 150 -12.77 -6.96 -9.91
CA ARG A 150 -13.01 -6.87 -8.46
C ARG A 150 -14.47 -6.60 -8.12
N GLU A 151 -15.23 -6.00 -9.03
CA GLU A 151 -16.67 -5.77 -8.84
C GLU A 151 -17.50 -7.05 -9.00
N GLN A 152 -16.91 -8.11 -9.57
CA GLN A 152 -17.63 -9.37 -9.78
C GLN A 152 -17.83 -10.12 -8.47
N GLU A 153 -18.94 -10.87 -8.40
CA GLU A 153 -19.27 -11.74 -7.25
C GLU A 153 -18.19 -12.81 -7.02
N ASN A 154 -17.70 -13.42 -8.11
CA ASN A 154 -16.59 -14.37 -8.07
C ASN A 154 -15.42 -13.92 -8.98
N PRO A 155 -14.53 -13.04 -8.49
CA PRO A 155 -13.40 -12.52 -9.26
C PRO A 155 -12.43 -13.61 -9.76
N LYS A 156 -12.29 -14.70 -9.00
CA LYS A 156 -11.27 -15.76 -9.23
C LYS A 156 -11.41 -16.42 -10.61
N ILE A 157 -12.60 -16.43 -11.21
CA ILE A 157 -12.81 -17.03 -12.55
C ILE A 157 -12.27 -16.17 -13.69
N TYR A 158 -11.95 -14.90 -13.42
CA TYR A 158 -11.57 -13.91 -14.44
C TYR A 158 -10.05 -13.69 -14.53
N TYR A 159 -9.27 -14.42 -13.75
CA TYR A 159 -7.82 -14.41 -13.85
C TYR A 159 -7.25 -15.80 -13.59
N ARG A 160 -6.00 -16.01 -14.03
CA ARG A 160 -5.27 -17.26 -13.81
C ARG A 160 -3.91 -16.97 -13.21
N TYR A 161 -3.36 -17.95 -12.49
CA TYR A 161 -1.98 -17.91 -12.04
C TYR A 161 -1.05 -17.86 -13.26
N SER A 162 -0.30 -16.77 -13.38
CA SER A 162 0.64 -16.49 -14.49
C SER A 162 1.62 -15.41 -14.00
N PRO A 163 2.58 -15.81 -13.15
CA PRO A 163 3.48 -14.87 -12.50
C PRO A 163 4.32 -14.09 -13.50
N HIS A 164 4.40 -12.79 -13.29
CA HIS A 164 5.23 -11.86 -14.04
C HIS A 164 5.63 -10.69 -13.15
N PHE A 165 6.66 -9.97 -13.58
CA PHE A 165 7.27 -8.91 -12.80
C PHE A 165 7.23 -7.61 -13.57
N HIS A 166 6.68 -6.57 -12.93
CA HIS A 166 6.71 -5.22 -13.44
C HIS A 166 7.84 -4.47 -12.75
N LEU A 167 8.82 -3.99 -13.53
CA LEU A 167 9.95 -3.24 -13.02
C LEU A 167 9.80 -1.78 -13.42
N ILE A 168 9.82 -0.88 -12.44
CA ILE A 168 9.99 0.56 -12.64
C ILE A 168 11.43 0.87 -12.24
N CYS A 169 12.29 1.06 -13.24
CA CYS A 169 13.73 0.98 -13.01
C CYS A 169 14.54 1.93 -13.88
N PHE A 170 15.68 2.36 -13.34
CA PHE A 170 16.66 3.14 -14.06
C PHE A 170 17.50 2.23 -14.95
N VAL A 171 17.65 2.66 -16.20
CA VAL A 171 18.38 1.93 -17.23
C VAL A 171 19.35 2.86 -17.91
N ASP A 172 20.46 2.27 -18.35
CA ASP A 172 21.38 2.92 -19.28
C ASP A 172 20.99 2.55 -20.72
N TRP A 173 21.89 1.87 -21.43
CA TRP A 173 21.56 1.11 -22.62
C TRP A 173 20.88 -0.19 -22.23
N LEU A 174 19.66 -0.41 -22.74
CA LEU A 174 18.90 -1.62 -22.47
C LEU A 174 19.04 -2.56 -23.69
N GLU A 175 19.81 -3.63 -23.53
CA GLU A 175 20.03 -4.61 -24.60
C GLU A 175 18.75 -5.43 -24.85
N PRO A 176 18.31 -5.58 -26.11
CA PRO A 176 17.10 -6.33 -26.42
C PRO A 176 17.21 -7.80 -25.94
N PRO A 177 16.08 -8.44 -25.62
CA PRO A 177 16.06 -9.86 -25.33
C PRO A 177 16.40 -10.66 -26.60
N GLU A 178 17.16 -11.74 -26.42
CA GLU A 178 17.56 -12.64 -27.51
C GLU A 178 16.72 -13.92 -27.51
N ALA A 179 16.63 -14.58 -28.68
CA ALA A 179 15.92 -15.86 -28.78
C ALA A 179 16.64 -16.94 -27.95
N GLY A 180 15.89 -17.69 -27.15
CA GLY A 180 16.43 -18.76 -26.31
C GLY A 180 16.86 -18.33 -24.90
N GLU A 181 16.73 -17.05 -24.56
CA GLU A 181 16.95 -16.59 -23.18
C GLU A 181 15.89 -17.14 -22.22
N LYS A 182 16.30 -17.45 -20.98
CA LYS A 182 15.41 -17.95 -19.92
C LYS A 182 14.23 -17.01 -19.67
N PHE A 183 14.48 -15.71 -19.71
CA PHE A 183 13.47 -14.68 -19.55
C PHE A 183 13.41 -13.82 -20.81
N VAL A 184 12.22 -13.31 -21.10
CA VAL A 184 12.01 -12.29 -22.13
C VAL A 184 11.31 -11.11 -21.49
N TYR A 185 11.84 -9.92 -21.70
CA TYR A 185 11.26 -8.69 -21.20
C TYR A 185 10.58 -7.88 -22.31
N LYS A 186 9.57 -7.09 -21.95
CA LYS A 186 8.92 -6.10 -22.82
C LYS A 186 8.96 -4.73 -22.17
N THR A 187 9.24 -3.70 -22.96
CA THR A 187 9.15 -2.30 -22.53
C THR A 187 7.80 -1.70 -22.92
N LYS A 188 7.32 -0.73 -22.13
CA LYS A 188 6.25 0.15 -22.60
C LYS A 188 6.77 1.18 -23.59
N THR A 189 6.09 1.28 -24.71
CA THR A 189 6.39 2.23 -25.78
C THR A 189 5.24 3.21 -25.96
N ASP A 190 5.55 4.37 -26.52
CA ASP A 190 4.53 5.31 -27.00
C ASP A 190 3.91 4.84 -28.33
N GLY A 191 3.02 5.65 -28.90
CA GLY A 191 2.37 5.36 -30.18
C GLY A 191 3.33 5.32 -31.38
N SER A 192 4.57 5.80 -31.22
CA SER A 192 5.62 5.75 -32.24
C SER A 192 6.60 4.58 -32.03
N GLY A 193 6.38 3.75 -31.00
CA GLY A 193 7.24 2.60 -30.70
C GLY A 193 8.49 2.94 -29.87
N HIS A 194 8.67 4.20 -29.46
CA HIS A 194 9.79 4.58 -28.60
C HIS A 194 9.51 4.21 -27.14
N VAL A 195 10.53 3.69 -26.44
CA VAL A 195 10.43 3.35 -25.03
C VAL A 195 10.14 4.61 -24.20
N ILE A 196 9.08 4.55 -23.39
CA ILE A 196 8.66 5.67 -22.56
C ILE A 196 9.67 5.89 -21.43
N ASN A 197 10.23 7.10 -21.36
CA ASN A 197 10.96 7.58 -20.18
C ASN A 197 9.96 8.22 -19.20
N LEU A 198 9.74 7.56 -18.07
CA LEU A 198 8.81 7.97 -17.02
C LEU A 198 9.23 9.27 -16.33
N LEU A 199 10.52 9.64 -16.37
CA LEU A 199 10.95 10.96 -15.87
C LEU A 199 10.32 12.12 -16.66
N ASN A 200 9.95 11.89 -17.92
CA ASN A 200 9.34 12.92 -18.78
C ASN A 200 7.81 12.97 -18.66
N LYS A 201 7.21 12.09 -17.86
CA LYS A 201 5.76 11.92 -17.71
C LYS A 201 5.18 12.69 -16.51
N GLY A 202 6.06 13.16 -15.62
CA GLY A 202 5.66 13.84 -14.39
C GLY A 202 5.11 12.89 -13.34
N GLU A 203 5.07 13.37 -12.10
CA GLU A 203 4.75 12.55 -10.92
C GLU A 203 3.36 11.90 -11.00
N LYS A 204 2.35 12.65 -11.43
CA LYS A 204 0.95 12.17 -11.51
C LYS A 204 0.80 10.93 -12.39
N GLU A 205 1.51 10.87 -13.51
CA GLU A 205 1.45 9.74 -14.44
C GLU A 205 2.19 8.52 -13.87
N VAL A 206 3.35 8.75 -13.22
CA VAL A 206 4.11 7.70 -12.52
C VAL A 206 3.30 7.12 -11.36
N LYS A 207 2.66 7.99 -10.56
CA LYS A 207 1.74 7.62 -9.48
C LYS A 207 0.56 6.80 -10.00
N SER A 208 -0.06 7.23 -11.10
CA SER A 208 -1.18 6.51 -11.72
C SER A 208 -0.77 5.12 -12.23
N LEU A 209 0.43 5.00 -12.81
CA LEU A 209 0.98 3.72 -13.25
C LEU A 209 1.23 2.80 -12.05
N ILE A 210 1.96 3.26 -11.03
CA ILE A 210 2.30 2.45 -9.85
C ILE A 210 1.03 2.02 -9.11
N ALA A 211 0.07 2.93 -8.90
CA ALA A 211 -1.22 2.58 -8.30
C ALA A 211 -1.96 1.52 -9.14
N TYR A 212 -1.95 1.66 -10.47
CA TYR A 212 -2.54 0.64 -11.32
C TYR A 212 -1.85 -0.71 -11.13
N LEU A 213 -0.51 -0.76 -11.10
CA LEU A 213 0.24 -1.99 -10.88
C LEU A 213 -0.06 -2.61 -9.51
N LEU A 214 0.04 -1.84 -8.43
CA LEU A 214 -0.21 -2.32 -7.08
C LEU A 214 -1.65 -2.84 -6.88
N SER A 215 -2.64 -2.22 -7.56
CA SER A 215 -4.07 -2.59 -7.45
C SER A 215 -4.40 -4.04 -7.83
N HIS A 216 -3.50 -4.75 -8.51
CA HIS A 216 -3.71 -6.13 -8.93
C HIS A 216 -2.53 -7.05 -8.63
N THR A 217 -1.74 -6.68 -7.62
CA THR A 217 -0.81 -7.61 -6.99
C THR A 217 -1.58 -8.68 -6.21
N GLY A 218 -0.86 -9.70 -5.73
CA GLY A 218 -1.42 -10.70 -4.83
C GLY A 218 -1.07 -10.42 -3.37
N ALA A 219 -2.02 -10.75 -2.50
CA ALA A 219 -1.74 -11.07 -1.10
C ALA A 219 -1.78 -12.58 -0.92
N LEU A 220 -1.06 -13.13 0.04
CA LEU A 220 -1.22 -14.55 0.38
C LEU A 220 -2.24 -14.67 1.51
N GLU A 221 -3.10 -15.68 1.41
CA GLU A 221 -4.24 -15.88 2.32
C GLU A 221 -3.81 -16.05 3.79
N ASP A 222 -2.63 -16.64 4.02
CA ASP A 222 -2.06 -16.90 5.35
C ASP A 222 -0.74 -16.14 5.61
N ASP A 223 -0.50 -15.01 4.93
CA ASP A 223 0.71 -14.23 5.15
C ASP A 223 0.69 -13.54 6.52
N ASP A 224 1.79 -13.61 7.25
CA ASP A 224 2.02 -12.79 8.44
C ASP A 224 2.46 -11.34 8.07
N GLY A 225 2.19 -10.93 6.83
CA GLY A 225 2.57 -9.64 6.25
C GLY A 225 4.01 -9.58 5.75
N ARG A 226 4.73 -10.70 5.64
CA ARG A 226 6.15 -10.72 5.24
C ARG A 226 6.36 -10.75 3.73
N LEU A 227 5.36 -11.12 2.92
CA LEU A 227 5.48 -11.06 1.47
C LEU A 227 5.08 -9.68 0.96
N HIS A 228 6.08 -8.82 0.80
CA HIS A 228 5.94 -7.55 0.11
C HIS A 228 5.48 -7.74 -1.36
N SER A 229 4.58 -6.88 -1.80
CA SER A 229 4.13 -6.85 -3.21
C SER A 229 5.20 -6.30 -4.14
N GLU A 230 6.18 -5.60 -3.56
CA GLU A 230 7.24 -4.89 -4.22
C GLU A 230 8.62 -5.22 -3.60
N ARG A 231 9.67 -5.17 -4.41
CA ARG A 231 11.05 -5.33 -3.94
C ARG A 231 11.98 -4.31 -4.58
N TRP A 232 12.67 -3.56 -3.74
CA TRP A 232 13.74 -2.65 -4.17
C TRP A 232 15.01 -3.43 -4.50
N PHE A 233 15.65 -3.07 -5.61
CA PHE A 233 16.84 -3.76 -6.09
C PHE A 233 17.88 -2.83 -6.71
N GLY A 234 19.10 -3.34 -6.85
CA GLY A 234 20.21 -2.64 -7.47
C GLY A 234 20.54 -1.31 -6.78
N THR A 235 20.79 -0.28 -7.59
CA THR A 235 21.14 1.08 -7.13
C THR A 235 20.04 1.76 -6.32
N CYS A 236 18.79 1.29 -6.39
CA CYS A 236 17.64 1.79 -5.62
C CYS A 236 17.32 0.97 -4.37
N SER A 237 18.08 -0.09 -4.06
CA SER A 237 17.91 -0.86 -2.83
C SER A 237 18.12 -0.01 -1.56
N TYR A 238 17.53 -0.39 -0.44
CA TYR A 238 17.59 0.36 0.83
C TYR A 238 19.02 0.64 1.33
N ASN A 239 19.98 -0.22 0.97
CA ASN A 239 21.39 -0.04 1.32
C ASN A 239 22.16 0.85 0.35
N GLN A 240 21.64 1.06 -0.86
CA GLN A 240 22.34 1.77 -1.93
C GLN A 240 21.77 3.17 -2.17
N LEU A 241 20.47 3.37 -1.94
CA LEU A 241 19.81 4.67 -2.05
C LEU A 241 19.24 5.06 -0.69
N LYS A 242 19.88 6.03 -0.05
CA LYS A 242 19.36 6.71 1.13
C LYS A 242 18.59 7.92 0.62
N VAL A 243 17.29 7.92 0.87
CA VAL A 243 16.43 9.07 0.63
C VAL A 243 16.24 9.67 2.00
N GLU A 244 16.64 10.92 2.16
CA GLU A 244 16.26 11.66 3.35
C GLU A 244 14.75 11.75 3.30
N LYS A 245 14.09 11.12 4.28
CA LYS A 245 12.71 11.53 4.54
C LYS A 245 12.88 12.92 5.08
N GLU A 246 12.38 13.92 4.35
CA GLU A 246 11.96 15.14 5.03
C GLU A 246 11.18 14.65 6.25
N GLU A 247 11.61 15.04 7.45
CA GLU A 247 10.73 14.89 8.61
C GLU A 247 9.41 15.43 8.09
N GLU A 248 8.37 14.58 8.04
CA GLU A 248 7.03 15.10 7.83
C GLU A 248 6.97 16.25 8.85
N GLU A 249 6.96 17.51 8.39
CA GLU A 249 6.57 18.64 9.22
C GLU A 249 5.20 18.20 9.71
N GLY A 250 5.18 17.64 10.92
CA GLY A 250 4.39 16.44 11.22
C GLY A 250 3.01 16.63 10.67
N TYR A 251 2.66 15.85 9.62
CA TYR A 251 1.47 16.07 8.80
C TYR A 251 0.45 16.86 9.60
N GLU A 252 0.35 18.17 9.36
CA GLU A 252 -0.79 18.95 9.80
C GLU A 252 -1.95 18.46 8.94
N GLY A 253 -2.36 17.20 9.16
CA GLY A 253 -3.71 16.79 8.83
C GLY A 253 -4.61 17.85 9.43
N GLU A 254 -5.67 18.21 8.69
CA GLU A 254 -6.61 19.24 9.10
C GLU A 254 -6.82 19.19 10.61
N GLU A 255 -6.48 20.28 11.29
CA GLU A 255 -6.55 20.33 12.75
C GLU A 255 -7.96 19.87 13.15
N LEU A 256 -8.02 18.75 13.87
CA LEU A 256 -9.28 18.13 14.19
C LEU A 256 -9.93 18.92 15.32
N HIS A 257 -11.18 19.30 15.17
CA HIS A 257 -11.89 20.13 16.15
C HIS A 257 -13.01 19.34 16.84
N CYS A 258 -13.16 19.59 18.13
CA CYS A 258 -14.15 18.97 18.99
C CYS A 258 -15.56 19.37 18.56
N LYS A 259 -16.43 18.39 18.30
CA LYS A 259 -17.82 18.63 17.89
C LYS A 259 -18.70 19.25 19.00
N VAL A 260 -18.19 19.38 20.22
CA VAL A 260 -18.91 19.98 21.35
C VAL A 260 -18.52 21.43 21.57
N CYS A 261 -17.22 21.74 21.67
CA CYS A 261 -16.73 23.07 22.02
C CYS A 261 -15.90 23.75 20.94
N GLY A 262 -15.60 23.08 19.82
CA GLY A 262 -14.79 23.62 18.74
C GLY A 262 -13.29 23.64 19.01
N GLU A 263 -12.83 23.27 20.22
CA GLU A 263 -11.40 23.23 20.55
C GLU A 263 -10.67 22.06 19.90
N ARG A 264 -9.34 22.16 19.83
CA ARG A 264 -8.49 21.15 19.20
C ARG A 264 -8.65 19.77 19.83
N LEU A 265 -8.63 18.74 18.98
CA LEU A 265 -8.53 17.34 19.35
C LEU A 265 -7.09 16.86 19.27
N VAL A 266 -6.69 16.07 20.25
CA VAL A 266 -5.40 15.38 20.27
C VAL A 266 -5.61 13.88 20.40
N SER A 267 -4.61 13.09 19.99
CA SER A 267 -4.68 11.64 20.20
C SER A 267 -4.94 11.33 21.68
N LYS A 268 -5.69 10.26 21.98
CA LYS A 268 -5.98 9.89 23.38
C LYS A 268 -4.73 9.70 24.23
N TRP A 269 -3.63 9.25 23.61
CA TRP A 269 -2.35 9.07 24.30
C TRP A 269 -1.61 10.40 24.52
N THR A 270 -1.74 11.34 23.59
CA THR A 270 -1.26 12.72 23.79
C THR A 270 -2.02 13.37 24.95
N TRP A 271 -3.35 13.24 24.97
CA TRP A 271 -4.17 13.74 26.07
C TRP A 271 -3.78 13.10 27.41
N PHE A 272 -3.63 11.77 27.43
CA PHE A 272 -3.22 11.04 28.63
C PHE A 272 -1.92 11.58 29.23
N ARG A 273 -0.87 11.73 28.40
CA ARG A 273 0.44 12.24 28.84
C ARG A 273 0.39 13.68 29.34
N ARG A 274 -0.53 14.50 28.83
CA ARG A 274 -0.63 15.91 29.19
C ARG A 274 -1.44 16.15 30.44
N TRP A 275 -2.60 15.49 30.54
CA TRP A 275 -3.64 15.89 31.48
C TRP A 275 -3.95 14.84 32.54
N TYR A 276 -3.71 13.55 32.28
CA TYR A 276 -4.23 12.49 33.15
C TYR A 276 -3.69 12.56 34.59
N GLU A 277 -2.38 12.74 34.75
CA GLU A 277 -1.77 12.85 36.08
C GLU A 277 -2.27 14.09 36.83
N ALA A 278 -2.35 15.25 36.16
CA ALA A 278 -2.85 16.47 36.76
C ALA A 278 -4.30 16.34 37.25
N VAL A 279 -5.18 15.68 36.47
CA VAL A 279 -6.55 15.37 36.94
C VAL A 279 -6.54 14.39 38.11
N GLN A 280 -5.66 13.38 38.07
CA GLN A 280 -5.60 12.34 39.09
C GLN A 280 -5.11 12.86 40.45
N TYR A 281 -4.15 13.77 40.44
CA TYR A 281 -3.59 14.39 41.66
C TYR A 281 -4.37 15.62 42.14
N GLY A 282 -5.37 16.05 41.37
CA GLY A 282 -6.24 17.18 41.73
C GLY A 282 -5.62 18.55 41.45
N ASP A 283 -4.60 18.60 40.59
CA ASP A 283 -4.01 19.85 40.09
C ASP A 283 -4.97 20.57 39.13
N ILE A 284 -5.83 19.80 38.45
CA ILE A 284 -6.94 20.29 37.63
C ILE A 284 -8.23 19.54 37.96
N ASP A 285 -9.35 20.24 37.81
CA ASP A 285 -10.67 19.65 37.98
C ASP A 285 -10.92 18.53 36.96
N LYS A 286 -11.81 17.60 37.33
CA LYS A 286 -12.22 16.53 36.41
C LYS A 286 -12.97 17.14 35.22
N PRO A 287 -12.57 16.83 33.97
CA PRO A 287 -13.27 17.29 32.78
C PRO A 287 -14.73 16.85 32.79
N GLN A 288 -15.60 17.59 32.08
CA GLN A 288 -17.02 17.26 31.94
C GLN A 288 -17.27 15.80 31.51
N TYR A 289 -16.44 15.28 30.60
CA TYR A 289 -16.57 13.93 30.06
C TYR A 289 -15.59 12.91 30.68
N TRP A 290 -15.15 13.11 31.94
CA TRP A 290 -14.14 12.28 32.60
C TRP A 290 -14.41 10.77 32.60
N ASN A 291 -15.67 10.34 32.79
CA ASN A 291 -16.02 8.92 32.79
C ASN A 291 -15.84 8.28 31.40
N GLU A 292 -16.14 9.04 30.34
CA GLU A 292 -15.94 8.61 28.95
C GLU A 292 -14.45 8.47 28.62
N ILE A 293 -13.62 9.38 29.15
CA ILE A 293 -12.15 9.31 29.04
C ILE A 293 -11.61 8.03 29.68
N LYS A 294 -12.11 7.64 30.86
CA LYS A 294 -11.72 6.38 31.52
C LYS A 294 -12.01 5.16 30.62
N TRP A 295 -13.22 5.09 30.06
CA TRP A 295 -13.57 4.04 29.09
C TRP A 295 -12.65 4.06 27.86
N ALA A 296 -12.35 5.23 27.31
CA ALA A 296 -11.53 5.39 26.11
C ALA A 296 -10.06 4.96 26.30
N LEU A 297 -9.51 5.18 27.49
CA LEU A 297 -8.11 4.89 27.82
C LEU A 297 -7.90 3.45 28.29
N PHE A 298 -8.83 2.92 29.09
CA PHE A 298 -8.62 1.67 29.81
C PHE A 298 -9.59 0.55 29.40
N GLY A 299 -10.62 0.86 28.62
CA GLY A 299 -11.70 -0.09 28.33
C GLY A 299 -12.60 -0.38 29.52
N GLU A 300 -12.49 0.40 30.61
CA GLU A 300 -13.28 0.30 31.82
C GLU A 300 -13.47 1.68 32.46
N GLY A 301 -14.60 1.90 33.13
CA GLY A 301 -14.91 3.16 33.79
C GLY A 301 -16.21 3.12 34.59
N PRO A 302 -16.47 4.14 35.42
CA PRO A 302 -17.74 4.26 36.14
C PRO A 302 -18.90 4.51 35.18
N GLY A 303 -20.03 3.86 35.44
CA GLY A 303 -21.22 3.92 34.59
C GLY A 303 -21.11 3.08 33.31
N PRO A 304 -22.17 3.04 32.48
CA PRO A 304 -22.14 2.30 31.23
C PRO A 304 -21.15 2.90 30.24
N PRO A 305 -20.55 2.09 29.34
CA PRO A 305 -19.75 2.61 28.25
C PRO A 305 -20.60 3.48 27.30
N PRO A 306 -19.98 4.37 26.51
CA PRO A 306 -20.67 5.14 25.48
C PRO A 306 -21.44 4.24 24.51
N SER A 307 -22.68 4.64 24.18
CA SER A 307 -23.52 3.90 23.26
C SER A 307 -22.96 3.93 21.82
N GLU A 308 -23.34 2.96 20.98
CA GLU A 308 -22.93 2.96 19.57
C GLU A 308 -23.46 4.20 18.81
N GLU A 309 -24.60 4.75 19.23
CA GLU A 309 -25.15 5.99 18.68
C GLU A 309 -24.29 7.20 19.06
N ASP A 310 -23.82 7.27 20.30
CA ASP A 310 -22.88 8.30 20.75
C ASP A 310 -21.55 8.20 19.99
N LYS A 311 -21.01 6.97 19.85
CA LYS A 311 -19.78 6.76 19.09
C LYS A 311 -19.89 7.26 17.66
N LYS A 312 -21.01 6.98 16.99
CA LYS A 312 -21.30 7.48 15.62
C LYS A 312 -21.45 9.00 15.57
N LYS A 313 -22.09 9.61 16.57
CA LYS A 313 -22.25 11.07 16.66
C LYS A 313 -20.89 11.79 16.71
N TYR A 314 -19.93 11.24 17.45
CA TYR A 314 -18.59 11.80 17.61
C TYR A 314 -17.51 11.10 16.78
N LEU A 315 -17.92 10.40 15.70
CA LEU A 315 -17.01 9.81 14.72
C LEU A 315 -16.39 10.91 13.85
N ILE A 316 -15.08 10.86 13.64
CA ILE A 316 -14.29 11.76 12.80
C ILE A 316 -13.87 11.04 11.53
#